data_AF-A0ABD7HB33-F1
#
_entry.id   AF-A0ABD7HB33-F1
#
_cell.length_a   1.000
_cell.length_b   1.000
_cell.length_c   1.000
_cell.angle_alpha   90.00
_cell.angle_beta   90.00
_cell.angle_gamma   90.00
#
_symmetry.space_group_name_H-M   'P 1'
#
loop_
_entity.id
_entity.type
_entity.pdbx_description
1 polymer ?
#
loop_
_entity_poly.entity_id
_entity_poly.type
_entity_poly.pdbx_seq_one_letter_code
_entity_poly.pdbx_strand_id
1 'polypeptide(L)'
;GNGGDGGKGADAISSGQTGANGGRGGDGGQVGNGGAGGAGGRGGAGGLGFGSEAPGRPGGAGGTGGAGGNGGTQAGDGGTGGAGGAGGDGGSGGAGSIGFNASAPGAAGSPGGNGGNGGPGGAGGEGGAGGLALAASGQNGSQGAGGDGGAGGNGGTPGNGGHGAAGALGVNGGVGGAGGHGGDPGVGGAGGQGGSGSTPGANGAPGNTPTSGGNGGNGGRGADATGFGQTGASGGRGGDGGLVGNGGAGGAGGNGSKGLPGLGRLGNPGLDGGTGGNGGAGGSGGAWAGNGGTGGAGGTGGVGGTGGSGSDGVNGSSAGADGHPGGTGG
;
A
#
# COMPACT_ATOMS: atom_id res chain seq x y z
N GLY A 1 -26.75 54.56 -17.34
CA GLY A 1 -26.04 53.47 -18.03
C GLY A 1 -25.83 52.36 -17.04
N ASN A 2 -25.91 51.11 -17.49
CA ASN A 2 -25.73 49.96 -16.60
C ASN A 2 -24.28 49.84 -16.15
N GLY A 3 -24.09 49.26 -14.97
CA GLY A 3 -22.77 48.86 -14.49
C GLY A 3 -22.20 47.71 -15.33
N GLY A 4 -20.88 47.67 -15.46
CA GLY A 4 -20.21 46.56 -16.13
C GLY A 4 -20.13 45.32 -15.24
N ASP A 5 -20.13 44.13 -15.83
CA ASP A 5 -19.97 42.90 -15.08
C ASP A 5 -18.56 42.76 -14.49
N GLY A 6 -18.48 42.14 -13.32
CA GLY A 6 -17.23 41.78 -12.69
C GLY A 6 -16.50 40.70 -13.48
N GLY A 7 -15.18 40.85 -13.62
CA GLY A 7 -14.35 39.83 -14.25
C GLY A 7 -14.37 38.51 -13.47
N LYS A 8 -14.31 37.37 -14.17
CA LYS A 8 -14.12 36.08 -13.49
C LYS A 8 -12.79 36.04 -12.77
N GLY A 9 -12.78 35.41 -11.59
CA GLY A 9 -11.56 35.03 -10.91
C GLY A 9 -10.80 33.99 -11.73
N ALA A 10 -9.48 34.12 -11.75
CA ALA A 10 -8.62 33.13 -12.38
C ALA A 10 -8.69 31.79 -11.64
N ASP A 11 -8.80 30.71 -12.40
CA ASP A 11 -8.59 29.36 -11.87
C ASP A 11 -7.14 29.22 -11.38
N ALA A 12 -6.97 28.40 -10.35
CA ALA A 12 -5.66 28.04 -9.87
C ALA A 12 -4.84 27.30 -10.94
N ILE A 13 -3.57 27.67 -11.06
CA ILE A 13 -2.63 27.10 -12.05
C ILE A 13 -1.59 26.17 -11.41
N SER A 14 -1.61 26.07 -10.08
CA SER A 14 -0.68 25.27 -9.29
C SER A 14 -1.43 24.37 -8.32
N SER A 15 -0.80 23.25 -7.94
CA SER A 15 -1.42 22.27 -7.07
C SER A 15 -1.79 22.87 -5.71
N GLY A 16 -3.01 22.61 -5.22
CA GLY A 16 -3.47 23.07 -3.91
C GLY A 16 -3.67 24.59 -3.79
N GLN A 17 -3.49 25.37 -4.88
CA GLN A 17 -3.67 26.81 -4.85
C GLN A 17 -5.16 27.15 -4.82
N THR A 18 -5.53 28.17 -4.04
CA THR A 18 -6.91 28.69 -4.03
C THR A 18 -7.22 29.43 -5.34
N GLY A 19 -8.41 29.21 -5.89
CA GLY A 19 -8.90 29.98 -7.03
C GLY A 19 -9.08 31.45 -6.67
N ALA A 20 -8.85 32.37 -7.61
CA ALA A 20 -9.00 33.79 -7.34
C ALA A 20 -10.49 34.17 -7.21
N ASN A 21 -10.78 35.21 -6.44
CA ASN A 21 -12.15 35.69 -6.29
C ASN A 21 -12.64 36.36 -7.57
N GLY A 22 -13.95 36.31 -7.79
CA GLY A 22 -14.62 37.08 -8.82
C GLY A 22 -14.57 38.58 -8.54
N GLY A 23 -14.44 39.38 -9.60
CA GLY A 23 -14.50 40.83 -9.53
C GLY A 23 -15.90 41.31 -9.15
N ARG A 24 -15.97 42.44 -8.46
CA ARG A 24 -17.26 43.11 -8.18
C ARG A 24 -17.86 43.69 -9.46
N GLY A 25 -19.17 43.57 -9.62
CA GLY A 25 -19.92 44.26 -10.67
C GLY A 25 -19.96 45.78 -10.42
N GLY A 26 -19.85 46.56 -11.49
CA GLY A 26 -19.92 48.02 -11.42
C GLY A 26 -21.32 48.50 -11.03
N ASP A 27 -21.40 49.64 -10.36
CA ASP A 27 -22.69 50.24 -10.03
C ASP A 27 -23.33 50.87 -11.29
N GLY A 28 -24.66 50.86 -11.34
CA GLY A 28 -25.42 51.56 -12.36
C GLY A 28 -25.27 53.09 -12.22
N GLY A 29 -25.29 53.80 -13.34
CA GLY A 29 -25.47 55.25 -13.36
C GLY A 29 -26.88 55.65 -12.88
N GLN A 30 -27.21 56.96 -12.88
CA GLN A 30 -28.48 57.48 -12.34
C GLN A 30 -29.73 56.67 -12.74
N VAL A 31 -29.82 56.31 -14.02
CA VAL A 31 -30.76 55.32 -14.55
C VAL A 31 -29.95 54.16 -15.15
N GLY A 32 -29.99 53.00 -14.51
CA GLY A 32 -29.31 51.79 -14.97
C GLY A 32 -29.17 50.73 -13.88
N ASN A 33 -29.12 49.47 -14.29
CA ASN A 33 -28.92 48.36 -13.38
C ASN A 33 -27.44 48.27 -12.96
N GLY A 34 -27.20 47.71 -11.77
CA GLY A 34 -25.87 47.27 -11.38
C GLY A 34 -25.41 46.07 -12.21
N GLY A 35 -24.10 45.98 -12.45
CA GLY A 35 -23.49 44.85 -13.15
C GLY A 35 -23.44 43.60 -12.26
N ALA A 36 -23.43 42.42 -12.88
CA ALA A 36 -23.30 41.18 -12.14
C ALA A 36 -21.89 41.04 -11.54
N GLY A 37 -21.78 40.37 -10.40
CA GLY A 37 -20.49 39.95 -9.87
C GLY A 37 -19.87 38.83 -10.70
N GLY A 38 -18.55 38.83 -10.84
CA GLY A 38 -17.82 37.78 -11.54
C GLY A 38 -17.83 36.46 -10.75
N ALA A 39 -17.78 35.33 -11.44
CA ALA A 39 -17.62 34.04 -10.76
C ALA A 39 -16.23 33.90 -10.13
N GLY A 40 -16.14 33.20 -9.00
CA GLY A 40 -14.86 32.77 -8.44
C GLY A 40 -14.18 31.71 -9.29
N GLY A 41 -12.84 31.70 -9.27
CA GLY A 41 -12.02 30.70 -9.96
C GLY A 41 -12.00 29.37 -9.21
N ARG A 42 -11.76 28.28 -9.92
CA ARG A 42 -11.60 26.94 -9.33
C ARG A 42 -10.31 26.82 -8.54
N GLY A 43 -10.37 26.09 -7.42
CA GLY A 43 -9.20 25.65 -6.68
C GLY A 43 -8.36 24.61 -7.42
N GLY A 44 -7.06 24.62 -7.21
CA GLY A 44 -6.12 23.72 -7.87
C GLY A 44 -6.17 22.34 -7.26
N ALA A 45 -6.11 21.29 -8.09
CA ALA A 45 -6.05 19.92 -7.58
C ALA A 45 -4.83 19.71 -6.68
N GLY A 46 -4.96 18.84 -5.68
CA GLY A 46 -3.87 18.44 -4.82
C GLY A 46 -2.82 17.64 -5.56
N GLY A 47 -1.55 17.87 -5.23
CA GLY A 47 -0.44 17.10 -5.77
C GLY A 47 -0.45 15.64 -5.29
N LEU A 48 0.04 14.74 -6.13
CA LEU A 48 0.18 13.31 -5.81
C LEU A 48 1.20 13.11 -4.68
N GLY A 49 0.98 12.07 -3.87
CA GLY A 49 2.02 11.52 -3.01
C GLY A 49 3.02 10.73 -3.85
N PHE A 50 4.32 11.01 -3.72
CA PHE A 50 5.37 10.26 -4.41
C PHE A 50 6.12 9.36 -3.41
N GLY A 51 5.98 8.05 -3.60
CA GLY A 51 6.61 7.04 -2.76
C GLY A 51 5.69 6.45 -1.69
N SER A 52 6.22 5.47 -0.97
CA SER A 52 5.50 4.75 0.08
C SER A 52 5.13 5.69 1.21
N GLU A 53 3.93 5.50 1.77
CA GLU A 53 3.37 6.32 2.85
C GLU A 53 3.17 7.81 2.53
N ALA A 54 3.61 8.29 1.36
CA ALA A 54 3.53 9.69 1.00
C ALA A 54 2.07 10.11 0.80
N PRO A 55 1.53 11.02 1.62
CA PRO A 55 0.15 11.45 1.48
C PRO A 55 -0.02 12.28 0.21
N GLY A 56 -1.21 12.19 -0.37
CA GLY A 56 -1.66 13.15 -1.36
C GLY A 56 -1.86 14.52 -0.70
N ARG A 57 -1.56 15.59 -1.45
CA ARG A 57 -1.74 16.95 -0.94
C ARG A 57 -3.21 17.36 -1.01
N PRO A 58 -3.66 18.28 -0.15
CA PRO A 58 -5.00 18.84 -0.24
C PRO A 58 -5.26 19.54 -1.57
N GLY A 59 -6.52 19.50 -2.02
CA GLY A 59 -7.01 20.39 -3.06
C GLY A 59 -7.15 21.83 -2.54
N GLY A 60 -6.97 22.80 -3.43
CA GLY A 60 -7.14 24.22 -3.13
C GLY A 60 -8.61 24.60 -3.03
N ALA A 61 -8.92 25.62 -2.24
CA ALA A 61 -10.29 26.11 -2.18
C ALA A 61 -10.72 26.81 -3.49
N GLY A 62 -12.00 26.82 -3.78
CA GLY A 62 -12.58 27.68 -4.81
C GLY A 62 -12.55 29.14 -4.36
N GLY A 63 -12.37 30.06 -5.31
CA GLY A 63 -12.48 31.50 -5.07
C GLY A 63 -13.92 31.91 -4.79
N THR A 64 -14.13 32.97 -4.01
CA THR A 64 -15.48 33.48 -3.79
C THR A 64 -16.01 34.17 -5.04
N GLY A 65 -17.33 34.14 -5.22
CA GLY A 65 -18.00 34.97 -6.22
C GLY A 65 -17.91 36.45 -5.87
N GLY A 66 -17.77 37.29 -6.89
CA GLY A 66 -17.77 38.74 -6.74
C GLY A 66 -19.15 39.26 -6.36
N ALA A 67 -19.20 40.37 -5.61
CA ALA A 67 -20.48 41.02 -5.33
C ALA A 67 -21.08 41.64 -6.60
N GLY A 68 -22.40 41.67 -6.71
CA GLY A 68 -23.09 42.47 -7.70
C GLY A 68 -22.97 43.98 -7.41
N GLY A 69 -23.05 44.79 -8.46
CA GLY A 69 -23.07 46.24 -8.35
C GLY A 69 -24.43 46.77 -7.92
N ASN A 70 -24.48 47.95 -7.31
CA ASN A 70 -25.74 48.58 -6.95
C ASN A 70 -26.46 49.13 -8.20
N GLY A 71 -27.79 49.15 -8.16
CA GLY A 71 -28.62 49.82 -9.16
C GLY A 71 -28.56 51.35 -9.06
N GLY A 72 -29.02 52.03 -10.10
CA GLY A 72 -29.06 53.48 -10.19
C GLY A 72 -29.95 54.13 -9.13
N THR A 73 -29.64 55.38 -8.78
CA THR A 73 -30.35 56.12 -7.72
C THR A 73 -31.74 56.62 -8.14
N GLN A 74 -32.02 56.73 -9.45
CA GLN A 74 -33.33 57.14 -9.96
C GLN A 74 -34.14 55.96 -10.50
N ALA A 75 -33.46 54.98 -11.09
CA ALA A 75 -34.04 53.72 -11.52
C ALA A 75 -32.95 52.68 -11.79
N GLY A 76 -33.27 51.41 -11.52
CA GLY A 76 -32.44 50.26 -11.86
C GLY A 76 -32.30 49.26 -10.72
N ASP A 77 -32.18 47.99 -11.10
CA ASP A 77 -32.00 46.88 -10.18
C ASP A 77 -30.54 46.76 -9.72
N GLY A 78 -30.31 46.19 -8.55
CA GLY A 78 -28.98 45.71 -8.15
C GLY A 78 -28.57 44.50 -8.99
N GLY A 79 -27.28 44.42 -9.33
CA GLY A 79 -26.71 43.29 -10.05
C GLY A 79 -26.67 42.04 -9.18
N THR A 80 -26.79 40.86 -9.79
CA THR A 80 -26.66 39.58 -9.08
C THR A 80 -25.21 39.35 -8.64
N GLY A 81 -25.00 38.71 -7.49
CA GLY A 81 -23.69 38.23 -7.10
C GLY A 81 -23.19 37.09 -7.97
N GLY A 82 -21.88 36.98 -8.14
CA GLY A 82 -21.24 35.91 -8.89
C GLY A 82 -21.26 34.58 -8.15
N ALA A 83 -21.24 33.46 -8.88
CA ALA A 83 -21.12 32.15 -8.26
C ALA A 83 -19.74 31.95 -7.63
N GLY A 84 -19.66 31.16 -6.55
CA GLY A 84 -18.40 30.68 -6.01
C GLY A 84 -17.73 29.67 -6.94
N GLY A 85 -16.40 29.63 -6.92
CA GLY A 85 -15.61 28.64 -7.66
C GLY A 85 -15.66 27.28 -6.99
N ALA A 86 -15.51 26.20 -7.75
CA ALA A 86 -15.41 24.86 -7.17
C ALA A 86 -14.07 24.66 -6.45
N GLY A 87 -14.06 23.85 -5.39
CA GLY A 87 -12.83 23.37 -4.76
C GLY A 87 -12.07 22.43 -5.69
N GLY A 88 -10.75 22.38 -5.54
CA GLY A 88 -9.90 21.40 -6.23
C GLY A 88 -10.00 20.03 -5.57
N ASP A 89 -9.88 18.97 -6.35
CA ASP A 89 -9.83 17.61 -5.81
C ASP A 89 -8.54 17.39 -4.98
N GLY A 90 -8.60 16.52 -3.99
CA GLY A 90 -7.43 16.08 -3.23
C GLY A 90 -6.51 15.19 -4.08
N GLY A 91 -5.21 15.27 -3.85
CA GLY A 91 -4.23 14.42 -4.53
C GLY A 91 -4.32 12.97 -4.04
N SER A 92 -4.03 12.00 -4.89
CA SER A 92 -3.96 10.60 -4.44
C SER A 92 -2.72 10.35 -3.58
N GLY A 93 -2.84 9.45 -2.61
CA GLY A 93 -1.71 8.94 -1.86
C GLY A 93 -0.76 8.12 -2.73
N GLY A 94 0.52 8.11 -2.34
CA GLY A 94 1.56 7.38 -3.05
C GLY A 94 1.44 5.87 -2.89
N ALA A 95 1.86 5.13 -3.90
CA ALA A 95 1.89 3.67 -3.82
C ALA A 95 3.01 3.19 -2.88
N GLY A 96 2.69 2.17 -2.09
CA GLY A 96 3.62 1.38 -1.31
C GLY A 96 4.63 0.65 -2.20
N SER A 97 5.88 0.58 -1.75
CA SER A 97 6.96 -0.08 -2.46
C SER A 97 6.80 -1.59 -2.36
N ILE A 98 7.15 -2.30 -3.43
CA ILE A 98 7.23 -3.76 -3.35
C ILE A 98 8.51 -4.11 -2.57
N GLY A 99 8.37 -4.98 -1.57
CA GLY A 99 9.48 -5.50 -0.80
C GLY A 99 10.43 -6.31 -1.69
N PHE A 100 11.73 -6.05 -1.55
CA PHE A 100 12.75 -6.79 -2.29
C PHE A 100 12.87 -8.22 -1.79
N ASN A 101 12.93 -9.16 -2.74
CA ASN A 101 13.31 -10.53 -2.46
C ASN A 101 14.76 -10.55 -1.97
N ALA A 102 15.03 -11.35 -0.94
CA ALA A 102 16.38 -11.56 -0.47
C ALA A 102 17.17 -12.44 -1.45
N SER A 103 18.42 -12.06 -1.69
CA SER A 103 19.37 -12.81 -2.52
C SER A 103 20.51 -13.44 -1.71
N ALA A 104 20.86 -12.85 -0.57
CA ALA A 104 21.85 -13.40 0.34
C ALA A 104 21.29 -14.62 1.09
N PRO A 105 22.02 -15.74 1.20
CA PRO A 105 21.50 -16.96 1.83
C PRO A 105 20.95 -16.72 3.24
N GLY A 106 19.75 -17.24 3.50
CA GLY A 106 19.07 -17.11 4.79
C GLY A 106 18.61 -15.69 5.15
N ALA A 107 18.83 -14.69 4.29
CA ALA A 107 18.37 -13.33 4.54
C ALA A 107 16.85 -13.21 4.35
N ALA A 108 16.24 -12.36 5.16
CA ALA A 108 14.81 -12.09 5.10
C ALA A 108 14.46 -11.19 3.91
N GLY A 109 13.31 -11.44 3.28
CA GLY A 109 12.73 -10.53 2.31
C GLY A 109 12.38 -9.19 2.97
N SER A 110 12.50 -8.10 2.22
CA SER A 110 12.15 -6.77 2.73
C SER A 110 10.63 -6.62 2.84
N PRO A 111 10.11 -5.84 3.80
CA PRO A 111 8.69 -5.54 3.86
C PRO A 111 8.24 -4.74 2.64
N GLY A 112 6.98 -4.88 2.26
CA GLY A 112 6.29 -3.98 1.35
C GLY A 112 5.94 -2.68 2.07
N GLY A 113 6.04 -1.56 1.37
CA GLY A 113 5.64 -0.26 1.88
C GLY A 113 4.12 -0.11 1.96
N ASN A 114 3.66 0.72 2.89
CA ASN A 114 2.25 1.09 2.98
C ASN A 114 1.89 2.08 1.87
N GLY A 115 0.62 2.08 1.48
CA GLY A 115 0.05 3.12 0.66
C GLY A 115 -0.08 4.42 1.45
N GLY A 116 0.21 5.56 0.83
CA GLY A 116 -0.03 6.86 1.43
C GLY A 116 -1.52 7.21 1.47
N ASN A 117 -1.96 8.04 2.40
CA ASN A 117 -3.35 8.49 2.44
C ASN A 117 -3.66 9.46 1.29
N GLY A 118 -4.90 9.47 0.82
CA GLY A 118 -5.39 10.50 -0.08
C GLY A 118 -5.49 11.86 0.60
N GLY A 119 -5.20 12.92 -0.14
CA GLY A 119 -5.38 14.30 0.32
C GLY A 119 -6.86 14.68 0.40
N PRO A 120 -7.26 15.57 1.31
CA PRO A 120 -8.63 16.06 1.33
C PRO A 120 -8.94 16.94 0.11
N GLY A 121 -10.19 16.93 -0.33
CA GLY A 121 -10.69 17.88 -1.33
C GLY A 121 -10.75 19.31 -0.78
N GLY A 122 -10.58 20.29 -1.65
CA GLY A 122 -10.69 21.70 -1.32
C GLY A 122 -12.15 22.13 -1.13
N ALA A 123 -12.39 23.12 -0.28
CA ALA A 123 -13.74 23.67 -0.11
C ALA A 123 -14.18 24.44 -1.36
N GLY A 124 -15.47 24.42 -1.66
CA GLY A 124 -16.08 25.31 -2.64
C GLY A 124 -16.09 26.76 -2.14
N GLY A 125 -15.98 27.70 -3.07
CA GLY A 125 -16.05 29.13 -2.77
C GLY A 125 -17.48 29.59 -2.48
N GLU A 126 -17.64 30.62 -1.68
CA GLU A 126 -18.95 31.20 -1.41
C GLU A 126 -19.47 31.97 -2.62
N GLY A 127 -20.79 31.98 -2.82
CA GLY A 127 -21.46 32.85 -3.77
C GLY A 127 -21.45 34.30 -3.30
N GLY A 128 -21.14 35.21 -4.23
CA GLY A 128 -21.04 36.64 -3.95
C GLY A 128 -22.39 37.26 -3.56
N ALA A 129 -22.38 38.30 -2.76
CA ALA A 129 -23.60 39.05 -2.41
C ALA A 129 -24.22 39.71 -3.66
N GLY A 130 -25.54 39.81 -3.70
CA GLY A 130 -26.22 40.65 -4.68
C GLY A 130 -26.06 42.14 -4.35
N GLY A 131 -26.14 42.98 -5.37
CA GLY A 131 -26.11 44.44 -5.23
C GLY A 131 -27.45 45.00 -4.78
N LEU A 132 -27.43 46.21 -4.22
CA LEU A 132 -28.65 46.88 -3.74
C LEU A 132 -29.32 47.67 -4.88
N ALA A 133 -30.65 47.66 -4.95
CA ALA A 133 -31.37 48.69 -5.68
C ALA A 133 -31.47 49.95 -4.81
N LEU A 134 -31.04 51.08 -5.37
CA LEU A 134 -31.07 52.36 -4.65
C LEU A 134 -32.34 53.16 -4.97
N ALA A 135 -32.96 52.93 -6.12
CA ALA A 135 -34.26 53.49 -6.48
C ALA A 135 -35.39 52.63 -5.89
N ALA A 136 -36.47 53.28 -5.44
CA ALA A 136 -37.65 52.60 -4.89
C ALA A 136 -38.36 51.69 -5.92
N SER A 137 -38.11 51.90 -7.21
CA SER A 137 -38.65 51.08 -8.30
C SER A 137 -37.77 49.88 -8.66
N GLY A 138 -36.56 49.79 -8.12
CA GLY A 138 -35.61 48.71 -8.42
C GLY A 138 -35.63 47.60 -7.36
N GLN A 139 -35.12 46.43 -7.74
CA GLN A 139 -35.00 45.27 -6.89
C GLN A 139 -33.53 44.95 -6.57
N ASN A 140 -33.27 44.50 -5.34
CA ASN A 140 -31.94 44.01 -4.99
C ASN A 140 -31.57 42.79 -5.83
N GLY A 141 -30.30 42.70 -6.21
CA GLY A 141 -29.75 41.52 -6.84
C GLY A 141 -29.75 40.33 -5.89
N SER A 142 -29.86 39.13 -6.45
CA SER A 142 -29.73 37.89 -5.69
C SER A 142 -28.26 37.59 -5.35
N GLN A 143 -28.03 36.88 -4.25
CA GLN A 143 -26.74 36.27 -3.98
C GLN A 143 -26.41 35.22 -5.06
N GLY A 144 -25.14 35.06 -5.41
CA GLY A 144 -24.67 33.95 -6.24
C GLY A 144 -24.77 32.60 -5.54
N ALA A 145 -24.77 31.52 -6.31
CA ALA A 145 -24.68 30.17 -5.78
C ALA A 145 -23.28 29.89 -5.20
N GLY A 146 -23.19 29.02 -4.21
CA GLY A 146 -21.91 28.50 -3.73
C GLY A 146 -21.29 27.52 -4.73
N GLY A 147 -19.97 27.43 -4.73
CA GLY A 147 -19.24 26.44 -5.51
C GLY A 147 -19.24 25.08 -4.84
N ASP A 148 -19.15 24.00 -5.60
CA ASP A 148 -19.04 22.65 -5.05
C ASP A 148 -17.67 22.42 -4.38
N GLY A 149 -17.63 21.57 -3.36
CA GLY A 149 -16.39 21.08 -2.78
C GLY A 149 -15.70 20.06 -3.70
N GLY A 150 -14.38 20.05 -3.71
CA GLY A 150 -13.60 19.06 -4.47
C GLY A 150 -13.69 17.66 -3.87
N ALA A 151 -13.54 16.63 -4.67
CA ALA A 151 -13.49 15.25 -4.16
C ALA A 151 -12.23 15.01 -3.32
N GLY A 152 -12.28 14.08 -2.38
CA GLY A 152 -11.10 13.58 -1.68
C GLY A 152 -10.23 12.73 -2.62
N GLY A 153 -8.93 12.78 -2.43
CA GLY A 153 -7.99 11.94 -3.18
C GLY A 153 -8.07 10.48 -2.74
N ASN A 154 -7.76 9.56 -3.65
CA ASN A 154 -7.73 8.14 -3.31
C ASN A 154 -6.53 7.79 -2.43
N GLY A 155 -6.70 6.81 -1.54
CA GLY A 155 -5.59 6.19 -0.84
C GLY A 155 -4.68 5.40 -1.78
N GLY A 156 -3.40 5.37 -1.47
CA GLY A 156 -2.39 4.64 -2.23
C GLY A 156 -2.52 3.13 -2.05
N THR A 157 -2.18 2.37 -3.10
CA THR A 157 -2.11 0.91 -3.01
C THR A 157 -0.89 0.47 -2.19
N PRO A 158 -0.98 -0.57 -1.35
CA PRO A 158 0.16 -1.11 -0.64
C PRO A 158 1.09 -1.93 -1.54
N GLY A 159 2.30 -2.20 -1.07
CA GLY A 159 3.22 -3.15 -1.68
C GLY A 159 3.23 -4.52 -0.99
N ASN A 160 3.51 -5.57 -1.74
CA ASN A 160 3.73 -6.92 -1.19
C ASN A 160 5.09 -7.02 -0.51
N GLY A 161 5.21 -7.89 0.48
CA GLY A 161 6.50 -8.25 1.07
C GLY A 161 7.33 -9.13 0.15
N GLY A 162 8.66 -8.97 0.22
CA GLY A 162 9.61 -9.75 -0.55
C GLY A 162 9.78 -11.17 0.00
N HIS A 163 10.21 -12.10 -0.85
CA HIS A 163 10.52 -13.47 -0.46
C HIS A 163 11.82 -13.56 0.34
N GLY A 164 11.85 -14.45 1.33
CA GLY A 164 13.07 -14.85 2.01
C GLY A 164 13.96 -15.71 1.12
N ALA A 165 15.28 -15.58 1.29
CA ALA A 165 16.25 -16.35 0.52
C ALA A 165 16.37 -17.78 1.05
N ALA A 166 16.74 -18.72 0.18
CA ALA A 166 17.10 -20.07 0.62
C ALA A 166 18.31 -20.02 1.59
N GLY A 167 18.33 -20.90 2.57
CA GLY A 167 19.44 -21.02 3.51
C GLY A 167 20.65 -21.70 2.88
N ALA A 168 21.82 -21.49 3.49
CA ALA A 168 23.06 -22.20 3.15
C ALA A 168 23.77 -22.58 4.45
N LEU A 169 24.30 -23.81 4.56
CA LEU A 169 24.82 -24.35 5.84
C LEU A 169 25.84 -23.44 6.55
N GLY A 170 26.65 -22.68 5.78
CA GLY A 170 27.62 -21.73 6.33
C GLY A 170 27.05 -20.40 6.85
N VAL A 171 25.74 -20.18 6.72
CA VAL A 171 25.05 -18.95 7.11
C VAL A 171 23.81 -19.30 7.93
N ASN A 172 23.72 -18.78 9.16
CA ASN A 172 22.58 -19.01 10.07
C ASN A 172 22.19 -20.50 10.21
N GLY A 173 23.17 -21.40 10.19
CA GLY A 173 22.94 -22.85 10.29
C GLY A 173 22.13 -23.44 9.13
N GLY A 174 22.09 -22.76 7.97
CA GLY A 174 21.31 -23.20 6.81
C GLY A 174 19.83 -22.86 6.87
N VAL A 175 19.35 -22.10 7.85
CA VAL A 175 17.94 -21.74 7.95
C VAL A 175 17.53 -20.83 6.80
N GLY A 176 16.37 -21.11 6.21
CA GLY A 176 15.78 -20.25 5.18
C GLY A 176 15.35 -18.89 5.76
N GLY A 177 15.49 -17.84 4.97
CA GLY A 177 15.11 -16.49 5.38
C GLY A 177 13.60 -16.32 5.52
N ALA A 178 13.17 -15.45 6.41
CA ALA A 178 11.75 -15.13 6.52
C ALA A 178 11.25 -14.33 5.31
N GLY A 179 9.98 -14.48 4.95
CA GLY A 179 9.32 -13.57 4.04
C GLY A 179 9.05 -12.21 4.68
N GLY A 180 9.10 -11.14 3.89
CA GLY A 180 8.76 -9.79 4.32
C GLY A 180 7.26 -9.62 4.50
N HIS A 181 6.87 -8.71 5.39
CA HIS A 181 5.46 -8.37 5.60
C HIS A 181 4.90 -7.56 4.42
N GLY A 182 3.62 -7.75 4.09
CA GLY A 182 2.93 -6.86 3.16
C GLY A 182 2.55 -5.52 3.81
N GLY A 183 2.40 -4.47 3.00
CA GLY A 183 1.98 -3.16 3.47
C GLY A 183 0.46 -2.98 3.58
N ASP A 184 0.05 -1.94 4.29
CA ASP A 184 -1.34 -1.53 4.48
C ASP A 184 -1.80 -0.54 3.39
N PRO A 185 -3.05 -0.62 2.93
CA PRO A 185 -3.59 0.36 1.99
C PRO A 185 -3.73 1.73 2.65
N GLY A 186 -3.50 2.78 1.86
CA GLY A 186 -3.77 4.15 2.30
C GLY A 186 -5.27 4.42 2.40
N VAL A 187 -5.66 5.28 3.33
CA VAL A 187 -7.06 5.71 3.47
C VAL A 187 -7.37 6.80 2.45
N GLY A 188 -8.57 6.75 1.85
CA GLY A 188 -9.07 7.83 1.00
C GLY A 188 -9.27 9.14 1.75
N GLY A 189 -8.97 10.27 1.12
CA GLY A 189 -9.16 11.59 1.69
C GLY A 189 -10.64 11.96 1.82
N ALA A 190 -10.96 12.85 2.76
CA ALA A 190 -12.30 13.40 2.85
C ALA A 190 -12.60 14.32 1.66
N GLY A 191 -13.87 14.37 1.23
CA GLY A 191 -14.31 15.40 0.28
C GLY A 191 -14.39 16.78 0.92
N GLY A 192 -14.20 17.81 0.09
CA GLY A 192 -14.32 19.21 0.50
C GLY A 192 -15.76 19.61 0.76
N GLN A 193 -15.97 20.60 1.63
CA GLN A 193 -17.31 21.15 1.85
C GLN A 193 -17.73 22.03 0.68
N GLY A 194 -19.02 22.01 0.33
CA GLY A 194 -19.59 22.97 -0.61
C GLY A 194 -19.63 24.38 -0.01
N GLY A 195 -19.51 25.38 -0.88
CA GLY A 195 -19.59 26.79 -0.51
C GLY A 195 -21.02 27.24 -0.20
N SER A 196 -21.14 28.27 0.64
CA SER A 196 -22.44 28.91 0.92
C SER A 196 -22.91 29.76 -0.26
N GLY A 197 -24.21 30.00 -0.39
CA GLY A 197 -24.77 30.84 -1.45
C GLY A 197 -26.30 30.77 -1.51
N SER A 198 -26.89 31.41 -2.51
CA SER A 198 -28.33 31.32 -2.78
C SER A 198 -28.79 29.88 -3.02
N THR A 199 -27.90 29.05 -3.54
CA THR A 199 -27.94 27.59 -3.43
C THR A 199 -26.58 27.13 -2.91
N PRO A 200 -26.53 26.38 -1.79
CA PRO A 200 -25.28 25.82 -1.31
C PRO A 200 -24.67 24.87 -2.34
N GLY A 201 -23.34 24.88 -2.46
CA GLY A 201 -22.62 23.89 -3.25
C GLY A 201 -22.73 22.50 -2.65
N ALA A 202 -22.58 21.48 -3.48
CA ALA A 202 -22.50 20.10 -3.01
C ALA A 202 -21.17 19.85 -2.28
N ASN A 203 -21.20 18.97 -1.28
CA ASN A 203 -19.98 18.43 -0.69
C ASN A 203 -19.31 17.46 -1.67
N GLY A 204 -17.99 17.48 -1.71
CA GLY A 204 -17.20 16.52 -2.46
C GLY A 204 -17.37 15.11 -1.90
N ALA A 205 -17.26 14.11 -2.79
CA ALA A 205 -17.23 12.72 -2.37
C ALA A 205 -15.90 12.41 -1.64
N PRO A 206 -15.89 11.49 -0.66
CA PRO A 206 -14.64 10.96 -0.13
C PRO A 206 -13.90 10.16 -1.20
N GLY A 207 -12.58 10.14 -1.11
CA GLY A 207 -11.72 9.31 -1.95
C GLY A 207 -11.83 7.83 -1.61
N ASN A 208 -11.49 6.98 -2.55
CA ASN A 208 -11.52 5.53 -2.37
C ASN A 208 -10.37 5.07 -1.46
N THR A 209 -10.69 4.15 -0.54
CA THR A 209 -9.70 3.36 0.20
C THR A 209 -9.54 2.01 -0.51
N PRO A 210 -8.33 1.61 -0.95
CA PRO A 210 -8.13 0.31 -1.56
C PRO A 210 -8.55 -0.82 -0.62
N THR A 211 -9.28 -1.80 -1.16
CA THR A 211 -9.85 -2.92 -0.39
C THR A 211 -8.94 -4.15 -0.35
N SER A 212 -7.74 -4.06 -0.93
CA SER A 212 -6.73 -5.12 -0.95
C SER A 212 -5.44 -4.64 -0.29
N GLY A 213 -4.88 -5.50 0.56
CA GLY A 213 -3.63 -5.27 1.27
C GLY A 213 -2.43 -5.84 0.53
N GLY A 214 -1.23 -5.45 0.94
CA GLY A 214 -0.02 -6.12 0.51
C GLY A 214 -0.01 -7.54 1.04
N ASN A 215 0.30 -8.52 0.20
CA ASN A 215 0.50 -9.89 0.65
C ASN A 215 1.89 -10.03 1.28
N GLY A 216 2.00 -10.89 2.28
CA GLY A 216 3.29 -11.29 2.83
C GLY A 216 4.10 -12.13 1.84
N GLY A 217 5.42 -12.01 1.89
CA GLY A 217 6.32 -12.81 1.08
C GLY A 217 6.44 -14.24 1.62
N ASN A 218 6.70 -15.20 0.73
CA ASN A 218 7.05 -16.56 1.15
C ASN A 218 8.40 -16.63 1.88
N GLY A 219 8.51 -17.54 2.83
CA GLY A 219 9.78 -17.90 3.47
C GLY A 219 10.68 -18.71 2.53
N GLY A 220 11.99 -18.59 2.73
CA GLY A 220 13.01 -19.33 1.99
C GLY A 220 13.14 -20.78 2.45
N ARG A 221 13.60 -21.66 1.56
CA ARG A 221 13.85 -23.07 1.89
C ARG A 221 15.09 -23.22 2.79
N GLY A 222 15.07 -24.15 3.74
CA GLY A 222 16.25 -24.55 4.51
C GLY A 222 17.29 -25.31 3.66
N ALA A 223 18.57 -25.20 4.04
CA ALA A 223 19.66 -25.90 3.38
C ALA A 223 19.61 -27.41 3.64
N ASP A 224 19.88 -28.19 2.60
CA ASP A 224 20.10 -29.63 2.75
C ASP A 224 21.40 -29.90 3.52
N ALA A 225 21.41 -30.93 4.34
CA ALA A 225 22.59 -31.37 5.07
C ALA A 225 23.61 -32.06 4.15
N THR A 226 24.91 -31.84 4.39
CA THR A 226 25.97 -32.35 3.51
C THR A 226 26.90 -33.37 4.18
N GLY A 227 27.09 -33.34 5.50
CA GLY A 227 27.92 -34.33 6.19
C GLY A 227 27.09 -35.48 6.75
N PHE A 228 27.65 -36.69 6.84
CA PHE A 228 26.89 -37.90 7.15
C PHE A 228 26.07 -37.83 8.44
N GLY A 229 24.84 -38.36 8.41
CA GLY A 229 23.93 -38.41 9.57
C GLY A 229 23.38 -37.06 10.03
N GLN A 230 23.65 -35.96 9.31
CA GLN A 230 23.24 -34.62 9.71
C GLN A 230 21.82 -34.27 9.25
N THR A 231 21.12 -33.57 10.13
CA THR A 231 19.75 -33.08 9.88
C THR A 231 19.76 -31.88 8.93
N GLY A 232 18.83 -31.88 7.97
CA GLY A 232 18.60 -30.72 7.11
C GLY A 232 18.14 -29.49 7.90
N ALA A 233 18.43 -28.29 7.40
CA ALA A 233 18.08 -27.06 8.11
C ALA A 233 16.60 -26.70 7.94
N SER A 234 16.06 -25.89 8.86
CA SER A 234 14.65 -25.47 8.80
C SER A 234 14.36 -24.45 7.70
N GLY A 235 13.14 -24.49 7.16
CA GLY A 235 12.62 -23.44 6.28
C GLY A 235 12.28 -22.15 7.05
N GLY A 236 12.29 -21.04 6.33
CA GLY A 236 11.94 -19.72 6.87
C GLY A 236 10.44 -19.53 7.01
N ARG A 237 10.01 -18.68 7.95
CA ARG A 237 8.59 -18.33 8.12
C ARG A 237 8.11 -17.47 6.94
N GLY A 238 6.87 -17.64 6.50
CA GLY A 238 6.21 -16.69 5.61
C GLY A 238 5.94 -15.34 6.30
N GLY A 239 6.01 -14.26 5.54
CA GLY A 239 5.67 -12.92 6.03
C GLY A 239 4.17 -12.76 6.23
N ASP A 240 3.77 -11.93 7.18
CA ASP A 240 2.35 -11.64 7.39
C ASP A 240 1.81 -10.69 6.30
N GLY A 241 0.53 -10.81 5.96
CA GLY A 241 -0.15 -9.84 5.09
C GLY A 241 -0.36 -8.51 5.80
N GLY A 242 -0.51 -7.44 5.02
CA GLY A 242 -1.03 -6.17 5.52
C GLY A 242 -2.51 -6.28 5.92
N LEU A 243 -3.12 -5.19 6.37
CA LEU A 243 -4.45 -5.11 6.99
C LEU A 243 -5.55 -5.93 6.30
N VAL A 244 -5.51 -5.98 4.97
CA VAL A 244 -6.44 -6.72 4.10
C VAL A 244 -5.70 -7.64 3.09
N GLY A 245 -4.48 -8.05 3.43
CA GLY A 245 -3.60 -8.89 2.59
C GLY A 245 -3.48 -10.33 3.10
N ASN A 246 -3.07 -11.25 2.24
CA ASN A 246 -2.81 -12.64 2.64
C ASN A 246 -1.42 -12.80 3.26
N GLY A 247 -1.28 -13.74 4.18
CA GLY A 247 0.03 -14.19 4.65
C GLY A 247 0.77 -14.99 3.58
N GLY A 248 2.11 -14.90 3.59
CA GLY A 248 2.99 -15.67 2.73
C GLY A 248 3.16 -17.11 3.22
N ALA A 249 3.47 -18.04 2.32
CA ALA A 249 3.73 -19.42 2.69
C ALA A 249 5.07 -19.57 3.44
N GLY A 250 5.14 -20.53 4.36
CA GLY A 250 6.40 -20.94 4.96
C GLY A 250 7.30 -21.66 3.96
N GLY A 251 8.61 -21.49 4.11
CA GLY A 251 9.61 -22.18 3.30
C GLY A 251 9.72 -23.66 3.67
N ALA A 252 10.07 -24.50 2.71
CA ALA A 252 10.29 -25.92 3.00
C ALA A 252 11.57 -26.15 3.85
N GLY A 253 11.62 -27.24 4.61
CA GLY A 253 12.85 -27.70 5.25
C GLY A 253 13.86 -28.24 4.24
N GLY A 254 15.13 -28.24 4.61
CA GLY A 254 16.21 -28.92 3.88
C GLY A 254 16.20 -30.42 4.14
N ASN A 255 16.72 -31.20 3.22
CA ASN A 255 16.81 -32.65 3.34
C ASN A 255 17.95 -33.06 4.30
N GLY A 256 17.78 -34.20 4.97
CA GLY A 256 18.84 -34.83 5.75
C GLY A 256 19.88 -35.52 4.85
N SER A 257 21.10 -35.65 5.35
CA SER A 257 22.18 -36.30 4.62
C SER A 257 22.16 -37.82 4.81
N LYS A 258 22.82 -38.55 3.91
CA LYS A 258 22.97 -40.01 4.05
C LYS A 258 23.75 -40.38 5.30
N GLY A 259 23.56 -41.61 5.78
CA GLY A 259 24.34 -42.18 6.87
C GLY A 259 25.74 -42.61 6.42
N LEU A 260 26.68 -42.70 7.37
CA LEU A 260 28.05 -43.16 7.09
C LEU A 260 28.04 -44.69 6.97
N PRO A 261 28.54 -45.29 5.87
CA PRO A 261 28.69 -46.74 5.78
C PRO A 261 29.60 -47.28 6.89
N GLY A 262 29.32 -48.49 7.39
CA GLY A 262 30.15 -49.12 8.41
C GLY A 262 31.57 -49.37 7.91
N LEU A 263 32.60 -49.08 8.73
CA LEU A 263 33.98 -49.49 8.42
C LEU A 263 34.10 -51.00 8.60
N GLY A 264 34.32 -51.72 7.50
CA GLY A 264 34.55 -53.15 7.50
C GLY A 264 35.73 -53.60 8.38
N ARG A 265 35.76 -54.91 8.67
CA ARG A 265 36.59 -55.68 9.62
C ARG A 265 36.23 -55.63 11.12
N LEU A 266 35.49 -54.64 11.60
CA LEU A 266 35.08 -54.57 13.02
C LEU A 266 33.60 -54.90 13.27
N GLY A 267 32.81 -55.17 12.21
CA GLY A 267 31.38 -55.51 12.35
C GLY A 267 30.50 -54.35 12.83
N ASN A 268 31.01 -53.12 12.80
CA ASN A 268 30.24 -51.96 13.23
C ASN A 268 29.12 -51.64 12.22
N PRO A 269 27.85 -51.50 12.65
CA PRO A 269 26.77 -51.06 11.78
C PRO A 269 27.06 -49.66 11.21
N GLY A 270 26.49 -49.37 10.04
CA GLY A 270 26.53 -48.01 9.47
C GLY A 270 25.81 -47.02 10.38
N LEU A 271 26.17 -45.74 10.29
CA LEU A 271 25.43 -44.67 10.94
C LEU A 271 24.11 -44.45 10.19
N ASP A 272 23.04 -44.11 10.91
CA ASP A 272 21.77 -43.71 10.30
C ASP A 272 21.91 -42.46 9.44
N GLY A 273 20.98 -42.29 8.50
CA GLY A 273 20.82 -41.05 7.75
C GLY A 273 20.28 -39.95 8.66
N GLY A 274 20.65 -38.71 8.37
CA GLY A 274 20.14 -37.56 9.09
C GLY A 274 18.68 -37.31 8.77
N THR A 275 17.95 -36.68 9.69
CA THR A 275 16.54 -36.35 9.46
C THR A 275 16.38 -35.14 8.52
N GLY A 276 15.21 -34.99 7.91
CA GLY A 276 14.89 -33.75 7.22
C GLY A 276 14.68 -32.59 8.20
N GLY A 277 14.92 -31.37 7.73
CA GLY A 277 14.64 -30.14 8.46
C GLY A 277 13.15 -29.83 8.50
N ASN A 278 12.74 -29.04 9.49
CA ASN A 278 11.34 -28.65 9.60
C ASN A 278 10.96 -27.63 8.53
N GLY A 279 9.72 -27.68 8.04
CA GLY A 279 9.16 -26.57 7.27
C GLY A 279 8.94 -25.34 8.14
N GLY A 280 9.00 -24.15 7.53
CA GLY A 280 8.69 -22.90 8.20
C GLY A 280 7.18 -22.71 8.36
N ALA A 281 6.76 -21.97 9.38
CA ALA A 281 5.34 -21.61 9.52
C ALA A 281 4.90 -20.64 8.40
N GLY A 282 3.62 -20.65 8.05
CA GLY A 282 3.03 -19.61 7.20
C GLY A 282 2.92 -18.28 7.95
N GLY A 283 2.76 -17.19 7.20
CA GLY A 283 2.43 -15.88 7.74
C GLY A 283 0.94 -15.76 8.09
N SER A 284 0.61 -14.84 8.98
CA SER A 284 -0.78 -14.48 9.26
C SER A 284 -1.39 -13.69 8.10
N GLY A 285 -2.71 -13.82 7.90
CA GLY A 285 -3.45 -12.90 7.06
C GLY A 285 -3.68 -11.56 7.76
N GLY A 286 -4.22 -10.60 7.01
CA GLY A 286 -4.57 -9.28 7.52
C GLY A 286 -5.66 -9.33 8.59
N ALA A 287 -5.62 -8.37 9.51
CA ALA A 287 -6.54 -8.30 10.63
C ALA A 287 -8.00 -8.04 10.22
N TRP A 288 -8.24 -7.42 9.05
CA TRP A 288 -9.57 -7.12 8.54
C TRP A 288 -10.02 -8.08 7.43
N ALA A 289 -9.08 -8.51 6.59
CA ALA A 289 -9.31 -9.52 5.58
C ALA A 289 -7.99 -10.18 5.17
N GLY A 290 -8.11 -11.32 4.50
CA GLY A 290 -6.97 -12.09 4.00
C GLY A 290 -6.78 -13.40 4.75
N ASN A 291 -6.34 -14.41 4.00
CA ASN A 291 -6.07 -15.72 4.53
C ASN A 291 -4.66 -15.79 5.10
N GLY A 292 -4.47 -16.62 6.13
CA GLY A 292 -3.14 -17.03 6.54
C GLY A 292 -2.42 -17.80 5.42
N GLY A 293 -1.10 -17.69 5.40
CA GLY A 293 -0.24 -18.49 4.56
C GLY A 293 -0.17 -19.93 5.06
N THR A 294 0.04 -20.85 4.13
CA THR A 294 0.26 -22.26 4.46
C THR A 294 1.63 -22.46 5.10
N GLY A 295 1.74 -23.41 6.03
CA GLY A 295 3.05 -23.88 6.49
C GLY A 295 3.85 -24.52 5.35
N GLY A 296 5.18 -24.48 5.47
CA GLY A 296 6.11 -25.15 4.58
C GLY A 296 6.17 -26.65 4.86
N ALA A 297 6.48 -27.43 3.84
CA ALA A 297 6.73 -28.87 3.99
C ALA A 297 8.04 -29.12 4.75
N GLY A 298 8.09 -30.18 5.56
CA GLY A 298 9.37 -30.69 6.09
C GLY A 298 10.26 -31.25 4.98
N GLY A 299 11.57 -31.26 5.21
CA GLY A 299 12.54 -31.91 4.35
C GLY A 299 12.47 -33.43 4.46
N THR A 300 12.98 -34.14 3.46
CA THR A 300 13.05 -35.60 3.48
C THR A 300 14.26 -36.06 4.31
N GLY A 301 14.13 -37.15 5.06
CA GLY A 301 15.27 -37.79 5.73
C GLY A 301 16.27 -38.39 4.75
N GLY A 302 17.52 -38.52 5.17
CA GLY A 302 18.58 -39.17 4.42
C GLY A 302 18.53 -40.68 4.53
N VAL A 303 19.05 -41.36 3.50
CA VAL A 303 19.15 -42.83 3.46
C VAL A 303 20.21 -43.31 4.45
N GLY A 304 19.91 -44.35 5.24
CA GLY A 304 20.85 -44.96 6.19
C GLY A 304 22.14 -45.46 5.54
N GLY A 305 23.24 -45.48 6.31
CA GLY A 305 24.51 -46.05 5.88
C GLY A 305 24.39 -47.56 5.72
N THR A 306 24.94 -48.12 4.64
CA THR A 306 25.00 -49.57 4.47
C THR A 306 25.85 -50.21 5.58
N GLY A 307 25.43 -51.35 6.12
CA GLY A 307 26.21 -52.12 7.09
C GLY A 307 27.61 -52.47 6.57
N GLY A 308 28.60 -52.52 7.46
CA GLY A 308 29.95 -52.92 7.09
C GLY A 308 30.01 -54.38 6.65
N SER A 309 30.73 -54.68 5.57
CA SER A 309 30.98 -56.07 5.16
C SER A 309 31.68 -56.82 6.31
N GLY A 310 31.11 -57.97 6.70
CA GLY A 310 31.75 -58.87 7.66
C GLY A 310 33.15 -59.26 7.16
N SER A 311 34.10 -59.45 8.08
CA SER A 311 35.41 -59.98 7.70
C SER A 311 35.26 -61.39 7.14
N ASP A 312 35.89 -61.68 6.00
CA ASP A 312 36.08 -63.04 5.52
C ASP A 312 36.68 -63.88 6.66
N GLY A 313 36.07 -65.03 6.96
CA GLY A 313 36.57 -65.94 7.98
C GLY A 313 38.02 -66.30 7.69
N VAL A 314 38.88 -66.23 8.71
CA VAL A 314 40.25 -66.71 8.58
C VAL A 314 40.21 -68.22 8.31
N ASN A 315 40.83 -68.66 7.21
CA ASN A 315 41.05 -70.09 6.97
C ASN A 315 41.83 -70.66 8.16
N GLY A 316 41.27 -71.68 8.83
CA GLY A 316 41.95 -72.37 9.93
C GLY A 316 43.29 -72.92 9.44
N SER A 317 44.40 -72.39 9.95
CA SER A 317 45.76 -72.81 9.57
C SER A 317 46.19 -74.14 10.21
N SER A 318 45.26 -75.06 10.45
CA SER A 318 45.54 -76.42 10.90
C SER A 318 44.44 -77.37 10.40
N ALA A 319 44.84 -78.42 9.68
CA ALA A 319 43.94 -79.46 9.19
C ALA A 319 43.26 -80.15 10.37
N GLY A 320 42.02 -79.75 10.68
CA GLY A 320 41.21 -80.35 11.74
C GLY A 320 40.44 -79.38 12.64
N ALA A 321 40.59 -78.06 12.50
CA ALA A 321 39.69 -77.10 13.15
C ALA A 321 38.71 -76.54 12.13
N ASP A 322 37.41 -76.74 12.36
CA ASP A 322 36.35 -76.10 11.59
C ASP A 322 36.57 -74.57 11.61
N GLY A 323 36.66 -73.95 10.42
CA GLY A 323 36.71 -72.49 10.32
C GLY A 323 35.49 -71.88 10.99
N HIS A 324 35.69 -70.82 11.78
CA HIS A 324 34.58 -70.11 12.40
C HIS A 324 33.60 -69.61 11.32
N PRO A 325 32.28 -69.82 11.46
CA PRO A 325 31.30 -69.25 10.55
C PRO A 325 31.49 -67.73 10.46
N GLY A 326 31.54 -67.19 9.26
CA GLY A 326 31.47 -65.75 9.05
C GLY A 326 30.18 -65.21 9.67
N GLY A 327 30.28 -64.13 10.46
CA GLY A 327 29.12 -63.49 11.04
C GLY A 327 28.14 -63.06 9.95
N THR A 328 26.86 -63.37 10.11
CA THR A 328 25.81 -62.98 9.17
C THR A 328 25.65 -61.47 9.16
N GLY A 329 25.92 -60.83 8.01
CA GLY A 329 25.65 -59.41 7.80
C GLY A 329 24.15 -59.11 7.88
N GLY A 330 23.80 -58.07 8.63
CA GLY A 330 22.48 -57.47 8.71
C GLY A 330 22.53 -56.01 8.31
#